data_AF-A0A7C6C6G3-F1
#
_entry.id   AF-A0A7C6C6G3-F1
#
_cell.length_a   1.000
_cell.length_b   1.000
_cell.length_c   1.000
_cell.angle_alpha   90.00
_cell.angle_beta   90.00
_cell.angle_gamma   90.00
#
_symmetry.space_group_name_H-M   'P 1'
#
loop_
_entity.id
_entity.type
_entity.pdbx_description
1 polymer ?
#
loop_
_entity_poly.entity_id
_entity_poly.type
_entity_poly.pdbx_seq_one_letter_code
_entity_poly.pdbx_strand_id
1 'polypeptide(L)'
;MDLKKEVSEARVAALRVLDSLDRIERQLRSAKNWGIVDLFGRGMLSGLIKHSKMDDAQRELRQVQRDLQILQKELRDINIHFHGEISMSGFHKFMDIVFDNVVSDWMTQSRINKSLQEVERVKDAVNDVLLTLNRIEKEA
;
A
#
# COMPACT_ATOMS: atom_id res chain seq x y z
N MET A 1 14.11 17.64 12.21
CA MET A 1 15.47 17.29 11.76
C MET A 1 15.83 18.24 10.62
N ASP A 2 16.69 17.86 9.67
CA ASP A 2 16.87 18.60 8.40
C ASP A 2 15.75 18.17 7.43
N LEU A 3 15.05 19.13 6.83
CA LEU A 3 13.98 18.89 5.85
C LEU A 3 14.43 17.98 4.70
N LYS A 4 15.66 18.15 4.21
CA LYS A 4 16.19 17.32 3.12
C LYS A 4 16.28 15.84 3.52
N LYS A 5 16.66 15.59 4.77
CA LYS A 5 16.68 14.25 5.34
C LYS A 5 15.27 13.66 5.41
N GLU A 6 14.30 14.43 5.91
CA GLU A 6 12.92 13.98 6.07
C GLU A 6 12.25 13.67 4.72
N VAL A 7 12.46 14.51 3.70
CA VAL A 7 12.00 14.25 2.32
C VAL A 7 12.62 12.97 1.76
N SER A 8 13.90 12.73 1.99
CA SER A 8 14.57 11.50 1.58
C SER A 8 14.02 10.27 2.30
N GLU A 9 13.79 10.35 3.62
CA GLU A 9 13.22 9.27 4.43
C GLU A 9 11.78 8.94 3.99
N ALA A 10 10.96 9.97 3.75
CA ALA A 10 9.61 9.81 3.21
C ALA A 10 9.60 9.18 1.81
N ARG A 11 10.52 9.59 0.92
CA ARG A 11 10.64 8.97 -0.42
C ARG A 11 11.02 7.50 -0.32
N VAL A 12 11.99 7.15 0.53
CA VAL A 12 12.38 5.76 0.75
C VAL A 12 11.21 4.94 1.30
N ALA A 13 10.45 5.48 2.25
CA ALA A 13 9.25 4.83 2.77
C ALA A 13 8.18 4.63 1.68
N ALA A 14 7.92 5.64 0.85
CA ALA A 14 6.98 5.56 -0.27
C ALA A 14 7.36 4.49 -1.30
N LEU A 15 8.64 4.42 -1.68
CA LEU A 15 9.12 3.38 -2.61
C LEU A 15 9.00 1.96 -2.01
N ARG A 16 9.24 1.80 -0.71
CA ARG A 16 9.03 0.52 -0.01
C ARG A 16 7.55 0.12 -0.01
N VAL A 17 6.65 1.07 0.23
CA VAL A 17 5.21 0.83 0.16
C VAL A 17 4.82 0.34 -1.24
N LEU A 18 5.28 1.00 -2.31
CA LEU A 18 4.98 0.59 -3.70
C LEU A 18 5.48 -0.83 -4.01
N ASP A 19 6.71 -1.14 -3.64
CA ASP A 19 7.31 -2.46 -3.85
C ASP A 19 6.56 -3.57 -3.08
N SER A 20 6.11 -3.28 -1.85
CA SER A 20 5.26 -4.18 -1.07
C SER A 20 3.86 -4.35 -1.68
N LEU A 21 3.24 -3.27 -2.18
CA LEU A 21 1.95 -3.32 -2.88
C LEU A 21 2.03 -4.15 -4.17
N ASP A 22 3.11 -4.01 -4.94
CA ASP A 22 3.35 -4.80 -6.16
C ASP A 22 3.50 -6.30 -5.86
N ARG A 23 4.15 -6.66 -4.73
CA ARG A 23 4.20 -8.05 -4.25
C ARG A 23 2.81 -8.59 -3.95
N ILE A 24 2.00 -7.83 -3.20
CA ILE A 24 0.62 -8.21 -2.85
C ILE A 24 -0.22 -8.36 -4.12
N GLU A 25 -0.13 -7.44 -5.06
CA GLU A 25 -0.87 -7.49 -6.32
C GLU A 25 -0.59 -8.79 -7.09
N ARG A 26 0.69 -9.18 -7.21
CA ARG A 26 1.10 -10.45 -7.84
C ARG A 26 0.53 -11.66 -7.11
N GLN A 27 0.57 -11.67 -5.78
CA GLN A 27 0.01 -12.76 -4.97
C GLN A 27 -1.52 -12.88 -5.11
N LEU A 28 -2.23 -11.75 -5.05
CA LEU A 28 -3.68 -11.69 -5.22
C LEU A 28 -4.10 -12.15 -6.63
N ARG A 29 -3.39 -11.72 -7.68
CA ARG A 29 -3.63 -12.19 -9.06
C ARG A 29 -3.39 -13.69 -9.21
N SER A 30 -2.32 -14.21 -8.60
CA SER A 30 -2.04 -15.65 -8.55
C SER A 30 -3.18 -16.41 -7.85
N ALA A 31 -3.59 -15.96 -6.65
CA ALA A 31 -4.69 -16.57 -5.90
C ALA A 31 -6.03 -16.54 -6.66
N LYS A 32 -6.33 -15.45 -7.38
CA LYS A 32 -7.50 -15.35 -8.27
C LYS A 32 -7.48 -16.41 -9.37
N ASN A 33 -6.32 -16.59 -10.01
CA ASN A 33 -6.17 -17.55 -11.11
C ASN A 33 -6.26 -19.01 -10.63
N TRP A 34 -5.70 -19.32 -9.45
CA TRP A 34 -5.86 -20.64 -8.81
C TRP A 34 -7.33 -20.99 -8.51
N GLY A 35 -8.16 -20.00 -8.17
CA GLY A 35 -9.61 -20.19 -7.97
C GLY A 35 -10.38 -20.58 -9.24
N ILE A 36 -9.86 -20.24 -10.43
CA ILE A 36 -10.47 -20.58 -11.73
C ILE A 36 -10.04 -22.00 -12.17
N VAL A 37 -8.81 -22.39 -11.86
CA VAL A 37 -8.29 -23.75 -12.14
C VAL A 37 -9.13 -24.82 -11.42
N ASP A 38 -9.63 -24.53 -10.21
CA ASP A 38 -10.56 -25.40 -9.44
C ASP A 38 -11.93 -25.61 -10.11
N LEU A 39 -12.42 -24.65 -10.91
CA LEU A 39 -13.76 -24.71 -11.52
C LEU A 39 -13.77 -25.46 -12.86
N PHE A 40 -12.62 -25.54 -13.55
CA PHE A 40 -12.49 -26.21 -14.84
C PHE A 40 -11.82 -27.59 -14.78
N GLY A 41 -11.10 -27.92 -13.70
CA GLY A 41 -10.43 -29.20 -13.51
C GLY A 41 -10.98 -29.94 -12.28
N ARG A 42 -11.81 -30.96 -12.52
CA ARG A 42 -12.31 -31.98 -11.57
C ARG A 42 -11.65 -31.97 -10.18
N GLY A 43 -12.45 -31.63 -9.17
CA GLY A 43 -12.02 -31.37 -7.81
C GLY A 43 -11.23 -32.48 -7.12
N MET A 44 -10.35 -32.06 -6.20
CA MET A 44 -10.09 -32.67 -4.87
C MET A 44 -8.76 -32.21 -4.20
N LEU A 45 -8.00 -31.26 -4.76
CA LEU A 45 -6.68 -30.90 -4.19
C LEU A 45 -6.54 -29.52 -3.53
N SER A 46 -7.58 -28.67 -3.45
CA SER A 46 -7.34 -27.24 -3.19
C SER A 46 -7.48 -26.74 -1.75
N GLY A 47 -7.89 -27.57 -0.78
CA GLY A 47 -8.13 -27.12 0.60
C GLY A 47 -6.87 -26.65 1.35
N LEU A 48 -5.75 -27.37 1.23
CA LEU A 48 -4.52 -27.10 1.99
C LEU A 48 -3.61 -26.05 1.34
N ILE A 49 -3.59 -25.96 0.01
CA ILE A 49 -2.81 -24.96 -0.73
C ILE A 49 -3.46 -23.56 -0.65
N LYS A 50 -4.79 -23.49 -0.53
CA LYS A 50 -5.51 -22.21 -0.34
C LYS A 50 -5.15 -21.53 0.98
N HIS A 51 -4.98 -22.30 2.06
CA HIS A 51 -4.73 -21.74 3.38
C HIS A 51 -3.34 -21.08 3.45
N SER A 52 -2.29 -21.78 2.99
CA SER A 52 -0.93 -21.24 3.02
C SER A 52 -0.76 -19.98 2.17
N LYS A 53 -1.40 -19.91 1.00
CA LYS A 53 -1.36 -18.71 0.14
C LYS A 53 -2.12 -17.52 0.73
N MET A 54 -3.20 -17.77 1.46
CA MET A 54 -3.93 -16.72 2.17
C MET A 54 -3.11 -16.21 3.37
N ASP A 55 -2.43 -17.12 4.09
CA ASP A 55 -1.55 -16.77 5.20
C ASP A 55 -0.32 -15.97 4.73
N ASP A 56 0.23 -16.31 3.56
CA ASP A 56 1.30 -15.54 2.89
C ASP A 56 0.82 -14.11 2.59
N ALA A 57 -0.35 -13.98 1.95
CA ALA A 57 -0.93 -12.68 1.63
C ALA A 57 -1.20 -11.84 2.89
N GLN A 58 -1.69 -12.46 3.97
CA GLN A 58 -1.89 -11.78 5.26
C GLN A 58 -0.57 -11.29 5.88
N ARG A 59 0.53 -12.03 5.73
CA ARG A 59 1.85 -11.59 6.21
C ARG A 59 2.35 -10.36 5.43
N GLU A 60 2.20 -10.37 4.11
CA GLU A 60 2.57 -9.24 3.26
C GLU A 60 1.70 -8.01 3.55
N LEU A 61 0.39 -8.20 3.76
CA LEU A 61 -0.53 -7.14 4.16
C LEU A 61 -0.10 -6.45 5.46
N ARG A 62 0.35 -7.23 6.45
CA ARG A 62 0.90 -6.67 7.70
C ARG A 62 2.19 -5.88 7.47
N GLN A 63 3.01 -6.27 6.48
CA GLN A 63 4.20 -5.50 6.12
C GLN A 63 3.80 -4.16 5.49
N VAL A 64 2.85 -4.16 4.55
CA VAL A 64 2.32 -2.91 3.97
C VAL A 64 1.75 -1.99 5.03
N GLN A 65 0.99 -2.50 6.00
CA GLN A 65 0.49 -1.69 7.12
C GLN A 65 1.63 -0.99 7.89
N ARG A 66 2.73 -1.69 8.18
CA ARG A 66 3.90 -1.10 8.83
C ARG A 66 4.57 -0.04 7.96
N ASP A 67 4.76 -0.32 6.68
CA ASP A 67 5.41 0.61 5.75
C ASP A 67 4.58 1.88 5.57
N LEU A 68 3.24 1.75 5.51
CA LEU A 68 2.30 2.88 5.46
C LEU A 68 2.34 3.73 6.74
N GLN A 69 2.46 3.11 7.92
CA GLN A 69 2.63 3.83 9.19
C GLN A 69 3.94 4.62 9.24
N ILE A 70 5.02 4.04 8.72
CA ILE A 70 6.31 4.73 8.62
C ILE A 70 6.18 5.92 7.66
N LEU A 71 5.63 5.70 6.46
CA LEU A 71 5.42 6.78 5.49
C LEU A 71 4.57 7.92 6.07
N GLN A 72 3.47 7.59 6.75
CA GLN A 72 2.64 8.57 7.44
C GLN A 72 3.45 9.41 8.44
N LYS A 73 4.28 8.76 9.26
CA LYS A 73 5.10 9.45 10.25
C LYS A 73 6.05 10.44 9.58
N GLU A 74 6.77 10.02 8.55
CA GLU A 74 7.73 10.89 7.86
C GLU A 74 7.04 12.07 7.15
N LEU A 75 5.86 11.85 6.54
CA LEU A 75 5.08 12.94 5.94
C LEU A 75 4.58 13.96 6.97
N ARG A 76 4.22 13.50 8.17
CA ARG A 76 3.84 14.40 9.28
C ARG A 76 5.02 15.22 9.77
N ASP A 77 6.21 14.62 9.85
CA ASP A 77 7.41 15.31 10.29
C ASP A 77 7.79 16.41 9.28
N ILE A 78 7.72 16.12 7.96
CA ILE A 78 7.85 17.13 6.89
C ILE A 78 6.86 18.27 7.07
N ASN A 79 5.59 17.98 7.38
CA ASN A 79 4.55 18.99 7.57
C ASN A 79 4.83 19.94 8.74
N ILE A 80 5.44 19.44 9.82
CA ILE A 80 5.83 20.25 10.98
C ILE A 80 7.01 21.16 10.63
N HIS A 81 7.96 20.66 9.84
CA HIS A 81 9.17 21.38 9.47
C HIS A 81 8.97 22.36 8.31
N PHE A 82 8.05 22.07 7.40
CA PHE A 82 7.77 22.86 6.21
C PHE A 82 6.38 23.52 6.29
N HIS A 83 6.32 24.73 6.87
CA HIS A 83 5.10 25.53 7.05
C HIS A 83 4.55 26.17 5.74
N GLY A 84 5.03 25.75 4.56
CA GLY A 84 4.59 26.32 3.29
C GLY A 84 3.21 25.81 2.87
N GLU A 85 2.45 26.62 2.13
CA GLU A 85 1.16 26.29 1.48
C GLU A 85 1.27 25.15 0.42
N ILE A 86 2.24 24.25 0.56
CA ILE A 86 2.35 23.08 -0.30
C ILE A 86 1.15 22.20 0.01
N SER A 87 0.31 22.06 -1.00
CA SER A 87 -0.96 21.35 -0.97
C SER A 87 -0.89 20.06 -0.16
N MET A 88 -1.29 20.13 1.12
CA MET A 88 -1.52 18.98 2.01
C MET A 88 -2.55 17.99 1.42
N SER A 89 -3.16 18.32 0.28
CA SER A 89 -4.08 17.47 -0.47
C SER A 89 -3.53 16.06 -0.69
N GLY A 90 -2.25 15.89 -1.05
CA GLY A 90 -1.67 14.55 -1.24
C GLY A 90 -1.58 13.74 0.05
N PHE A 91 -1.13 14.37 1.14
CA PHE A 91 -1.02 13.75 2.46
C PHE A 91 -2.40 13.41 3.06
N HIS A 92 -3.34 14.36 3.03
CA HIS A 92 -4.69 14.15 3.55
C HIS A 92 -5.43 13.07 2.76
N LYS A 93 -5.35 13.10 1.42
CA LYS A 93 -5.93 12.06 0.55
C LYS A 93 -5.32 10.68 0.83
N PHE A 94 -4.01 10.60 1.05
CA PHE A 94 -3.35 9.35 1.44
C PHE A 94 -3.86 8.84 2.79
N MET A 95 -3.95 9.72 3.79
CA MET A 95 -4.48 9.40 5.11
C MET A 95 -5.90 8.86 5.04
N ASP A 96 -6.80 9.54 4.33
CA ASP A 96 -8.19 9.12 4.20
C ASP A 96 -8.30 7.75 3.52
N ILE A 97 -7.54 7.50 2.45
CA ILE A 97 -7.56 6.22 1.72
C ILE A 97 -7.05 5.07 2.60
N VAL A 98 -5.90 5.24 3.25
CA VAL A 98 -5.26 4.19 4.05
C VAL A 98 -6.09 3.85 5.29
N PHE A 99 -6.58 4.87 6.01
CA PHE A 99 -7.27 4.69 7.29
C PHE A 99 -8.74 4.32 7.16
N ASP A 100 -9.47 4.81 6.15
CA ASP A 100 -10.91 4.51 6.04
C ASP A 100 -11.20 3.17 5.34
N ASN A 101 -10.41 2.75 4.34
CA ASN A 101 -10.84 1.69 3.41
C ASN A 101 -9.85 0.53 3.19
N VAL A 102 -8.56 0.73 3.40
CA VAL A 102 -7.55 -0.25 2.93
C VAL A 102 -7.25 -1.30 4.00
N VAL A 103 -6.95 -0.84 5.21
CA VAL A 103 -6.47 -1.69 6.31
C VAL A 103 -7.56 -2.61 6.82
N SER A 104 -8.80 -2.12 6.94
CA SER A 104 -9.93 -2.85 7.49
C SER A 104 -10.52 -3.87 6.51
N ASP A 105 -10.69 -3.50 5.24
CA ASP A 105 -11.38 -4.33 4.26
C ASP A 105 -10.54 -5.52 3.76
N TRP A 106 -9.22 -5.38 3.71
CA TRP A 106 -8.30 -6.46 3.35
C TRP A 106 -8.27 -7.61 4.34
N MET A 107 -8.66 -7.37 5.60
CA MET A 107 -8.76 -8.41 6.61
C MET A 107 -9.98 -9.33 6.42
N THR A 108 -10.82 -9.09 5.40
CA THR A 108 -12.00 -9.93 5.13
C THR A 108 -11.70 -11.00 4.07
N GLN A 109 -11.94 -12.26 4.42
CA GLN A 109 -11.43 -13.46 3.72
C GLN A 109 -11.95 -13.69 2.27
N SER A 110 -12.97 -12.98 1.80
CA SER A 110 -13.70 -13.31 0.56
C SER A 110 -13.55 -12.31 -0.61
N ARG A 111 -12.55 -11.41 -0.61
CA ARG A 111 -12.58 -10.24 -1.52
C ARG A 111 -11.31 -9.96 -2.32
N ILE A 112 -10.71 -10.97 -2.97
CA ILE A 112 -9.50 -10.78 -3.83
C ILE A 112 -9.65 -9.60 -4.83
N ASN A 113 -10.81 -9.47 -5.50
CA ASN A 113 -11.04 -8.38 -6.44
C ASN A 113 -11.11 -7.00 -5.75
N LYS A 114 -11.71 -6.91 -4.55
CA LYS A 114 -11.72 -5.67 -3.76
C LYS A 114 -10.31 -5.35 -3.31
N SER A 115 -9.56 -6.34 -2.85
CA SER A 115 -8.17 -6.14 -2.43
C SER A 115 -7.31 -5.60 -3.57
N LEU A 116 -7.46 -6.11 -4.80
CA LEU A 116 -6.78 -5.57 -5.97
C LEU A 116 -7.15 -4.11 -6.27
N GLN A 117 -8.43 -3.74 -6.13
CA GLN A 117 -8.88 -2.35 -6.33
C GLN A 117 -8.29 -1.40 -5.28
N GLU A 118 -8.30 -1.80 -4.02
CA GLU A 118 -7.69 -1.00 -2.95
C GLU A 118 -6.15 -0.92 -3.10
N VAL A 119 -5.48 -1.99 -3.57
CA VAL A 119 -4.03 -1.96 -3.81
C VAL A 119 -3.72 -0.88 -4.83
N GLU A 120 -4.48 -0.81 -5.91
CA GLU A 120 -4.31 0.22 -6.93
C GLU A 120 -4.58 1.62 -6.38
N ARG A 121 -5.64 1.80 -5.59
CA ARG A 121 -5.94 3.10 -4.94
C ARG A 121 -4.80 3.58 -4.03
N VAL A 122 -4.18 2.68 -3.27
CA VAL A 122 -3.03 3.03 -2.42
C VAL A 122 -1.82 3.36 -3.28
N LYS A 123 -1.55 2.61 -4.36
CA LYS A 123 -0.46 2.92 -5.31
C LYS A 123 -0.63 4.31 -5.89
N ASP A 124 -1.83 4.66 -6.35
CA ASP A 124 -2.14 6.00 -6.85
C ASP A 124 -1.89 7.08 -5.80
N ALA A 125 -2.37 6.88 -4.56
CA ALA A 125 -2.14 7.81 -3.48
C ALA A 125 -0.66 7.99 -3.12
N VAL A 126 0.12 6.91 -3.13
CA VAL A 126 1.57 6.95 -2.87
C VAL A 126 2.33 7.63 -4.02
N ASN A 127 1.87 7.46 -5.26
CA ASN A 127 2.41 8.21 -6.40
C ASN A 127 2.12 9.71 -6.28
N ASP A 128 0.92 10.11 -5.87
CA ASP A 128 0.58 11.51 -5.58
C ASP A 128 1.50 12.10 -4.50
N VAL A 129 1.81 11.32 -3.45
CA VAL A 129 2.79 11.69 -2.42
C VAL A 129 4.18 11.87 -3.02
N LEU A 130 4.66 10.94 -3.84
CA LEU A 130 5.97 11.06 -4.50
C LEU A 130 6.07 12.32 -5.38
N LEU A 131 5.00 12.64 -6.12
CA LEU A 131 4.94 13.88 -6.91
C LEU A 131 5.05 15.13 -6.01
N THR A 132 4.41 15.10 -4.85
CA THR A 132 4.48 16.17 -3.85
C THR A 132 5.90 16.30 -3.27
N LEU A 133 6.53 15.18 -2.88
CA LEU A 133 7.90 15.17 -2.36
C LEU A 133 8.89 15.71 -3.40
N ASN A 134 8.73 15.35 -4.68
CA ASN A 134 9.55 15.87 -5.78
C ASN A 134 9.40 17.39 -5.97
N ARG A 135 8.23 17.94 -5.65
CA ARG A 135 7.99 19.38 -5.69
C ARG A 135 8.68 20.09 -4.53
N ILE A 136 8.52 19.56 -3.31
CA ILE A 136 9.20 20.08 -2.11
C ILE A 136 10.72 20.10 -2.31
N GLU A 137 11.29 19.01 -2.85
CA GLU A 137 12.73 18.90 -3.14
C GLU A 137 13.24 19.97 -4.13
N LYS A 138 12.38 20.44 -5.05
CA LYS A 138 12.73 21.51 -6.00
C LYS A 138 12.61 22.91 -5.40
N GLU A 139 11.78 23.08 -4.38
CA GLU A 139 11.48 24.36 -3.74
C GLU A 139 12.37 24.61 -2.49
N ALA A 140 13.12 23.60 -2.02
CA ALA A 140 14.00 23.62 -0.85
C ALA A 140 15.50 23.71 -1.18
#